data_AF-V5HQU5-F1
#
_entry.id   AF-V5HQU5-F1
#
_cell.length_a   1.000
_cell.length_b   1.000
_cell.length_c   1.000
_cell.angle_alpha   90.00
_cell.angle_beta   90.00
_cell.angle_gamma   90.00
#
_symmetry.space_group_name_H-M   'P 1'
#
loop_
_entity.id
_entity.type
_entity.pdbx_description
1 polymer ?
#
loop_
_entity_poly.entity_id
_entity_poly.type
_entity_poly.pdbx_seq_one_letter_code
_entity_poly.pdbx_strand_id
1 'polypeptide(L)'
;FVSAEYLDYPSVNELYRMGNEIALHSISHQTDPPGNYWNNLNTTGWEAEVVHERTMVEKYANVPAQDIRGLRGPFLFTGGDAGFRMLHSHFNYDSTLIHKRDSPKDAPVFPYTLDYGFQKPCMVHKCPNDTYPGLWTVPLNYLFRQYKEEGVDKYGHCSMADACRPELETSQDFFEYLRFNFENFYHTNR
;
A
#
# COMPACT_ATOMS: atom_id res chain seq x y z
N PHE A 1 7.05 3.11 4.40
CA PHE A 1 5.78 3.40 5.08
C PHE A 1 6.03 3.24 6.57
N VAL A 2 6.17 4.36 7.28
CA VAL A 2 6.40 4.42 8.74
C VAL A 2 5.08 4.75 9.43
N SER A 3 4.86 4.26 10.64
CA SER A 3 3.76 4.67 11.53
C SER A 3 4.35 5.36 12.74
N ALA A 4 3.74 6.44 13.25
CA ALA A 4 4.36 7.29 14.27
C ALA A 4 4.46 6.64 15.66
N GLU A 5 3.50 5.78 16.02
CA GLU A 5 3.49 5.13 17.33
C GLU A 5 4.74 4.23 17.49
N TYR A 6 5.51 4.45 18.56
CA TYR A 6 6.78 3.78 18.85
C TYR A 6 7.87 3.91 17.77
N LEU A 7 7.77 4.89 16.87
CA LEU A 7 8.76 5.11 15.81
C LEU A 7 10.09 5.62 16.37
N ASP A 8 11.19 4.96 16.02
CA ASP A 8 12.54 5.45 16.27
C ASP A 8 12.97 6.44 15.18
N TYR A 9 12.65 7.72 15.40
CA TYR A 9 12.95 8.79 14.45
C TYR A 9 14.43 8.93 14.03
N PRO A 10 15.43 8.72 14.91
CA PRO A 10 16.83 8.64 14.52
C PRO A 10 17.10 7.59 13.42
N SER A 11 16.58 6.36 13.56
CA SER A 11 16.71 5.33 12.52
C SER A 11 16.01 5.73 11.21
N VAL A 12 14.88 6.43 11.29
CA VAL A 12 14.21 6.98 10.09
C VAL A 12 15.10 7.99 9.38
N ASN A 13 15.80 8.88 10.11
CA ASN A 13 16.76 9.79 9.52
C ASN A 13 17.91 9.05 8.83
N GLU A 14 18.44 8.01 9.47
CA GLU A 14 19.51 7.18 8.90
C GLU A 14 19.07 6.54 7.57
N LEU A 15 17.89 5.91 7.55
CA LEU A 15 17.32 5.32 6.34
C LEU A 15 17.13 6.36 5.23
N TYR A 16 16.62 7.55 5.56
CA TYR A 16 16.50 8.65 4.59
C TYR A 16 17.85 9.10 4.04
N ARG A 17 18.86 9.27 4.92
CA ARG A 17 20.22 9.66 4.51
C ARG A 17 20.93 8.61 3.66
N MET A 18 20.52 7.35 3.76
CA MET A 18 20.98 6.26 2.88
C MET A 18 20.28 6.25 1.51
N GLY A 19 19.34 7.17 1.27
CA GLY A 19 18.63 7.32 0.00
C GLY A 19 17.31 6.55 -0.09
N ASN A 20 16.80 6.02 1.03
CA ASN A 20 15.48 5.40 1.05
C ASN A 20 14.39 6.47 1.11
N GLU A 21 13.28 6.20 0.43
CA GLU A 21 12.08 7.02 0.56
C GLU A 21 11.39 6.78 1.91
N ILE A 22 10.94 7.87 2.54
CA ILE A 22 10.09 7.82 3.72
C ILE A 22 8.67 8.25 3.34
N ALA A 23 7.74 7.32 3.48
CA ALA A 23 6.30 7.50 3.22
C ALA A 23 5.50 7.10 4.46
N LEU A 24 4.24 7.51 4.53
CA LEU A 24 3.43 7.54 5.76
C LEU A 24 2.48 6.35 5.89
N HIS A 25 2.16 5.98 7.13
CA HIS A 25 1.34 4.84 7.50
C HIS A 25 0.52 5.10 8.78
N SER A 26 0.11 6.35 8.96
CA SER A 26 -0.70 6.90 10.05
C SER A 26 0.00 6.98 11.40
N ILE A 27 -0.51 7.86 12.27
CA ILE A 27 0.01 8.00 13.62
C ILE A 27 -0.34 6.78 14.46
N SER A 28 -1.63 6.43 14.51
CA SER A 28 -2.15 5.51 15.51
C SER A 28 -2.15 4.05 15.10
N HIS A 29 -2.09 3.77 13.80
CA HIS A 29 -2.27 2.43 13.23
C HIS A 29 -3.43 1.63 13.91
N GLN A 30 -4.52 2.33 14.28
CA GLN A 30 -5.68 1.75 14.96
C GLN A 30 -6.17 0.43 14.38
N THR A 31 -6.42 -0.53 15.27
CA THR A 31 -6.65 -1.94 14.92
C THR A 31 -8.11 -2.38 15.09
N ASP A 32 -9.02 -1.43 15.30
CA ASP A 32 -10.45 -1.70 15.54
C ASP A 32 -11.06 -2.63 14.47
N PRO A 33 -11.58 -3.81 14.85
CA PRO A 33 -12.28 -4.68 13.92
C PRO A 33 -13.60 -4.05 13.43
N PRO A 34 -14.01 -4.17 12.15
CA PRO A 34 -13.31 -4.62 10.94
C PRO A 34 -12.86 -3.40 10.08
N GLY A 35 -12.10 -2.47 10.66
CA GLY A 35 -11.69 -1.22 10.01
C GLY A 35 -12.71 -0.10 10.12
N ASN A 36 -13.61 -0.16 11.10
CA ASN A 36 -14.63 0.87 11.33
C ASN A 36 -14.02 2.25 11.55
N TYR A 37 -12.89 2.32 12.27
CA TYR A 37 -12.16 3.56 12.46
C TYR A 37 -11.81 4.19 11.11
N TRP A 38 -10.97 3.52 10.31
CA TRP A 38 -10.48 4.00 9.02
C TRP A 38 -11.59 4.32 8.01
N ASN A 39 -12.65 3.51 7.96
CA ASN A 39 -13.76 3.67 7.02
C ASN A 39 -14.78 4.77 7.38
N ASN A 40 -14.73 5.26 8.63
CA ASN A 40 -15.65 6.29 9.12
C ASN A 40 -14.96 7.63 9.40
N LEU A 41 -13.62 7.69 9.31
CA LEU A 41 -12.91 8.97 9.34
C LEU A 41 -13.39 9.86 8.19
N ASN A 42 -13.69 11.12 8.53
CA ASN A 42 -13.85 12.18 7.53
C ASN A 42 -12.45 12.66 7.07
N THR A 43 -12.41 13.57 6.10
CA THR A 43 -11.15 14.10 5.55
C THR A 43 -10.24 14.68 6.62
N THR A 44 -10.78 15.44 7.59
CA THR A 44 -9.99 15.99 8.70
C THR A 44 -9.47 14.92 9.66
N GLY A 45 -10.20 13.82 9.86
CA GLY A 45 -9.72 12.66 10.60
C GLY A 45 -8.53 11.99 9.91
N TRP A 46 -8.59 11.84 8.59
CA TRP A 46 -7.45 11.38 7.79
C TRP A 46 -6.27 12.36 7.82
N GLU A 47 -6.51 13.68 7.81
CA GLU A 47 -5.46 14.69 7.98
C GLU A 47 -4.79 14.57 9.36
N ALA A 48 -5.59 14.36 10.40
CA ALA A 48 -5.10 14.20 11.75
C ALA A 48 -4.22 12.95 11.91
N GLU A 49 -4.47 11.91 11.13
CA GLU A 49 -3.69 10.67 11.13
C GLU A 49 -2.46 10.74 10.22
N VAL A 50 -2.53 11.40 9.06
CA VAL A 50 -1.48 11.31 8.04
C VAL A 50 -0.72 12.62 7.87
N VAL A 51 -1.41 13.75 7.75
CA VAL A 51 -0.74 15.04 7.57
C VAL A 51 0.02 15.42 8.83
N HIS A 52 -0.54 15.15 10.01
CA HIS A 52 0.17 15.37 11.27
C HIS A 52 1.37 14.41 11.43
N GLU A 53 1.26 13.17 10.95
CA GLU A 53 2.42 12.25 10.92
C GLU A 53 3.58 12.85 10.12
N ARG A 54 3.30 13.47 8.96
CA ARG A 54 4.32 14.18 8.18
C ARG A 54 5.06 15.22 9.02
N THR A 55 4.34 15.99 9.84
CA THR A 55 4.95 17.00 10.72
C THR A 55 5.82 16.37 11.82
N MET A 56 5.44 15.18 12.30
CA MET A 56 6.21 14.43 13.29
C MET A 56 7.51 13.90 12.67
N VAL A 57 7.42 13.26 11.49
CA VAL A 57 8.60 12.76 10.77
C VAL A 57 9.53 13.90 10.38
N GLU A 58 8.99 15.03 9.89
CA GLU A 58 9.79 16.21 9.58
C GLU A 58 10.54 16.73 10.80
N LYS A 59 9.84 16.91 11.92
CA LYS A 59 10.40 17.50 13.12
C LYS A 59 11.38 16.58 13.84
N TYR A 60 11.01 15.31 14.01
CA TYR A 60 11.73 14.39 14.89
C TYR A 60 12.73 13.52 14.14
N ALA A 61 12.48 13.17 12.88
CA ALA A 61 13.43 12.45 12.02
C ALA A 61 14.22 13.37 11.09
N ASN A 62 13.98 14.69 11.10
CA ASN A 62 14.70 15.66 10.27
C ASN A 62 14.71 15.27 8.77
N VAL A 63 13.57 14.76 8.29
CA VAL A 63 13.32 14.46 6.87
C VAL A 63 12.53 15.62 6.29
N PRO A 64 12.98 16.31 5.24
CA PRO A 64 12.25 17.43 4.66
C PRO A 64 10.81 17.04 4.27
N ALA A 65 9.80 17.80 4.71
CA ALA A 65 8.40 17.45 4.44
C ALA A 65 8.08 17.30 2.93
N GLN A 66 8.78 18.06 2.08
CA GLN A 66 8.65 17.98 0.62
C GLN A 66 9.10 16.64 0.00
N ASP A 67 9.87 15.84 0.74
CA ASP A 67 10.32 14.51 0.31
C ASP A 67 9.39 13.39 0.82
N ILE A 68 8.46 13.71 1.72
CA ILE A 68 7.47 12.79 2.27
C ILE A 68 6.19 12.88 1.44
N ARG A 69 6.10 12.04 0.39
CA ARG A 69 5.14 12.22 -0.71
C ARG A 69 4.06 11.15 -0.82
N GLY A 70 4.20 10.06 -0.08
CA GLY A 70 3.35 8.87 -0.20
C GLY A 70 2.59 8.51 1.06
N LEU A 71 1.47 7.83 0.85
CA LEU A 71 0.69 7.16 1.89
C LEU A 71 0.45 5.70 1.51
N ARG A 72 0.52 4.81 2.51
CA ARG A 72 -0.21 3.55 2.50
C ARG A 72 -1.18 3.57 3.67
N GLY A 73 -2.45 3.31 3.44
CA GLY A 73 -3.45 3.22 4.49
C GLY A 73 -3.23 1.99 5.39
N PRO A 74 -3.37 2.10 6.72
CA PRO A 74 -3.31 0.95 7.64
C PRO A 74 -4.27 -0.16 7.24
N PHE A 75 -3.78 -1.40 7.27
CA PHE A 75 -4.53 -2.60 6.85
C PHE A 75 -5.13 -2.51 5.43
N LEU A 76 -4.57 -1.64 4.58
CA LEU A 76 -5.04 -1.33 3.24
C LEU A 76 -6.45 -0.68 3.19
N PHE A 77 -6.91 -0.07 4.29
CA PHE A 77 -8.10 0.77 4.27
C PHE A 77 -7.81 2.13 3.65
N THR A 78 -8.69 2.59 2.77
CA THR A 78 -8.51 3.89 2.10
C THR A 78 -9.37 5.02 2.66
N GLY A 79 -10.43 4.67 3.41
CA GLY A 79 -11.44 5.65 3.84
C GLY A 79 -12.32 6.20 2.71
N GLY A 80 -12.25 5.61 1.51
CA GLY A 80 -12.96 6.07 0.33
C GLY A 80 -12.64 7.53 -0.02
N ASP A 81 -13.65 8.29 -0.41
CA ASP A 81 -13.46 9.69 -0.83
C ASP A 81 -13.02 10.62 0.30
N ALA A 82 -13.19 10.24 1.57
CA ALA A 82 -12.69 11.05 2.68
C ALA A 82 -11.15 11.03 2.73
N GLY A 83 -10.55 9.83 2.66
CA GLY A 83 -9.10 9.64 2.65
C GLY A 83 -8.46 10.14 1.36
N PHE A 84 -9.10 9.91 0.21
CA PHE A 84 -8.57 10.37 -1.08
C PHE A 84 -8.63 11.90 -1.27
N ARG A 85 -9.64 12.60 -0.71
CA ARG A 85 -9.62 14.08 -0.67
C ARG A 85 -8.46 14.63 0.15
N MET A 86 -8.15 14.00 1.28
CA MET A 86 -6.98 14.36 2.08
C MET A 86 -5.71 14.11 1.26
N LEU A 87 -5.61 12.93 0.65
CA LEU A 87 -4.42 12.55 -0.10
C LEU A 87 -4.16 13.49 -1.28
N HIS A 88 -5.19 13.81 -2.06
CA HIS A 88 -5.11 14.75 -3.20
C HIS A 88 -4.69 16.16 -2.78
N SER A 89 -5.06 16.60 -1.58
CA SER A 89 -4.72 17.94 -1.08
C SER A 89 -3.28 18.05 -0.59
N HIS A 90 -2.65 16.93 -0.21
CA HIS A 90 -1.40 16.96 0.58
C HIS A 90 -0.26 16.09 0.05
N PHE A 91 -0.52 15.13 -0.84
CA PHE A 91 0.43 14.09 -1.24
C PHE A 91 0.42 13.82 -2.74
N ASN A 92 1.44 13.12 -3.23
CA ASN A 92 1.60 12.83 -4.65
C ASN A 92 1.05 11.47 -5.04
N TYR A 93 1.08 10.48 -4.13
CA TYR A 93 0.64 9.13 -4.45
C TYR A 93 0.04 8.34 -3.29
N ASP A 94 -0.88 7.45 -3.66
CA ASP A 94 -1.41 6.34 -2.87
C ASP A 94 -0.64 5.05 -3.16
N SER A 95 -0.42 4.20 -2.15
CA SER A 95 -0.05 2.79 -2.34
C SER A 95 -0.89 1.88 -1.44
N THR A 96 -2.20 2.06 -1.48
CA THR A 96 -3.19 1.35 -0.65
C THR A 96 -4.13 0.51 -1.51
N LEU A 97 -4.49 1.01 -2.69
CA LEU A 97 -5.43 0.34 -3.59
C LEU A 97 -4.88 -0.99 -4.13
N ILE A 98 -5.59 -2.06 -3.79
CA ILE A 98 -5.32 -3.40 -4.28
C ILE A 98 -5.82 -3.55 -5.72
N HIS A 99 -4.93 -4.05 -6.57
CA HIS A 99 -5.19 -4.33 -7.97
C HIS A 99 -5.27 -5.83 -8.15
N LYS A 100 -6.50 -6.35 -8.10
CA LYS A 100 -6.79 -7.77 -8.27
C LYS A 100 -6.30 -8.26 -9.63
N ARG A 101 -5.61 -9.40 -9.60
CA ARG A 101 -5.30 -10.26 -10.76
C ARG A 101 -6.00 -11.59 -10.51
N ASP A 102 -6.69 -12.12 -11.50
CA ASP A 102 -7.38 -13.41 -11.43
C ASP A 102 -6.42 -14.58 -11.68
N SER A 103 -5.34 -14.33 -12.42
CA SER A 103 -4.33 -15.31 -12.78
C SER A 103 -2.91 -14.73 -12.76
N PRO A 104 -1.87 -15.53 -12.51
CA PRO A 104 -0.47 -15.11 -12.73
C PRO A 104 -0.20 -14.63 -14.16
N LYS A 105 -1.01 -15.05 -15.14
CA LYS A 105 -0.92 -14.64 -16.55
C LYS A 105 -1.48 -13.25 -16.82
N ASP A 106 -2.27 -12.69 -15.91
CA ASP A 106 -2.83 -11.36 -16.10
C ASP A 106 -1.73 -10.32 -16.01
N ALA A 107 -1.72 -9.36 -16.94
CA ALA A 107 -0.74 -8.28 -16.94
C ALA A 107 -0.84 -7.47 -15.64
N PRO A 108 0.28 -7.25 -14.91
CA PRO A 108 0.29 -6.30 -13.81
C PRO A 108 -0.10 -4.90 -14.26
N VAL A 109 -0.75 -4.18 -13.36
CA VAL A 109 -1.14 -2.79 -13.54
C VAL A 109 0.06 -1.92 -13.21
N PHE A 110 0.42 -1.01 -14.11
CA PHE A 110 1.43 0.03 -13.89
C PHE A 110 0.83 1.18 -13.07
N PRO A 111 1.64 2.01 -12.39
CA PRO A 111 1.16 3.25 -11.79
C PRO A 111 0.40 4.12 -12.78
N TYR A 112 -0.68 4.74 -12.31
CA TYR A 112 -1.51 5.66 -13.10
C TYR A 112 -2.10 6.75 -12.21
N THR A 113 -2.57 7.82 -12.83
CA THR A 113 -3.29 8.90 -12.15
C THR A 113 -4.78 8.59 -12.02
N LEU A 114 -5.39 9.08 -10.95
CA LEU A 114 -6.82 8.95 -10.69
C LEU A 114 -7.65 10.05 -11.39
N ASP A 115 -7.18 10.56 -12.53
CA ASP A 115 -7.87 11.54 -13.37
C ASP A 115 -9.25 11.06 -13.80
N TYR A 116 -9.39 9.74 -13.99
CA TYR A 116 -10.64 9.07 -14.37
C TYR A 116 -11.24 8.23 -13.24
N GLY A 117 -10.79 8.46 -12.00
CA GLY A 117 -11.22 7.71 -10.81
C GLY A 117 -10.70 6.26 -10.78
N PHE A 118 -11.05 5.55 -9.72
CA PHE A 118 -10.64 4.14 -9.54
C PHE A 118 -11.60 3.20 -10.28
N GLN A 119 -11.10 2.52 -11.31
CA GLN A 119 -11.90 1.69 -12.24
C GLN A 119 -11.68 0.19 -12.05
N LYS A 120 -11.19 -0.24 -10.88
CA LYS A 120 -10.93 -1.66 -10.56
C LYS A 120 -11.88 -2.15 -9.47
N PRO A 121 -12.09 -3.47 -9.34
CA PRO A 121 -12.87 -4.02 -8.24
C PRO A 121 -12.32 -3.57 -6.89
N CYS A 122 -13.20 -3.09 -6.01
CA CYS A 122 -12.82 -2.69 -4.67
C CYS A 122 -12.60 -3.92 -3.79
N MET A 123 -11.34 -4.23 -3.48
CA MET A 123 -10.98 -5.40 -2.68
C MET A 123 -11.09 -5.17 -1.18
N VAL A 124 -10.82 -3.94 -0.71
CA VAL A 124 -10.97 -3.52 0.69
C VAL A 124 -11.90 -2.32 0.71
N HIS A 125 -13.11 -2.53 1.23
CA HIS A 125 -14.09 -1.45 1.38
C HIS A 125 -13.64 -0.48 2.48
N LYS A 126 -13.75 0.84 2.33
CA LYS A 126 -14.28 1.63 1.18
C LYS A 126 -13.18 1.97 0.17
N CYS A 127 -13.52 2.07 -1.12
CA CYS A 127 -12.67 2.64 -2.18
C CYS A 127 -13.20 4.03 -2.61
N PRO A 128 -12.37 4.90 -3.21
CA PRO A 128 -12.82 6.18 -3.75
C PRO A 128 -13.79 5.98 -4.91
N ASN A 129 -14.85 6.80 -4.98
CA ASN A 129 -15.80 6.81 -6.09
C ASN A 129 -15.66 8.06 -6.96
N ASP A 130 -15.04 9.12 -6.45
CA ASP A 130 -14.77 10.35 -7.20
C ASP A 130 -13.46 10.24 -8.02
N THR A 131 -13.18 11.30 -8.78
CA THR A 131 -11.93 11.50 -9.50
C THR A 131 -10.97 12.40 -8.73
N TYR A 132 -9.66 12.12 -8.83
CA TYR A 132 -8.62 12.87 -8.14
C TYR A 132 -7.51 13.24 -9.12
N PRO A 133 -7.71 14.28 -9.96
CA PRO A 133 -6.78 14.58 -11.02
C PRO A 133 -5.37 14.89 -10.54
N GLY A 134 -4.36 14.28 -11.16
CA GLY A 134 -2.95 14.41 -10.84
C GLY A 134 -2.47 13.56 -9.66
N LEU A 135 -3.37 12.95 -8.88
CA LEU A 135 -2.99 12.03 -7.80
C LEU A 135 -2.64 10.66 -8.38
N TRP A 136 -1.45 10.16 -8.07
CA TRP A 136 -1.01 8.84 -8.51
C TRP A 136 -1.52 7.74 -7.60
N THR A 137 -1.79 6.57 -8.16
CA THR A 137 -1.85 5.33 -7.41
C THR A 137 -0.71 4.42 -7.88
N VAL A 138 0.08 3.95 -6.91
CA VAL A 138 1.10 2.92 -7.07
C VAL A 138 0.42 1.59 -6.71
N PRO A 139 0.02 0.80 -7.72
CA PRO A 139 -0.91 -0.31 -7.54
C PRO A 139 -0.31 -1.45 -6.72
N LEU A 140 -1.05 -1.93 -5.73
CA LEU A 140 -0.76 -3.20 -5.05
C LEU A 140 -1.32 -4.36 -5.87
N ASN A 141 -0.59 -4.76 -6.91
CA ASN A 141 -0.93 -5.93 -7.71
C ASN A 141 -0.94 -7.19 -6.84
N TYR A 142 -1.95 -8.06 -7.03
CA TYR A 142 -1.89 -9.39 -6.44
C TYR A 142 -0.65 -10.15 -6.90
N LEU A 143 0.08 -10.61 -5.90
CA LEU A 143 1.15 -11.58 -6.04
C LEU A 143 0.59 -12.97 -5.81
N PHE A 144 1.25 -13.96 -6.40
CA PHE A 144 0.77 -15.33 -6.40
C PHE A 144 1.79 -16.26 -5.75
N ARG A 145 1.30 -17.14 -4.88
CA ARG A 145 2.05 -18.30 -4.41
C ARG A 145 1.62 -19.52 -5.20
N GLN A 146 2.53 -20.09 -5.98
CA GLN A 146 2.33 -21.41 -6.58
C GLN A 146 2.46 -22.51 -5.51
N TYR A 147 1.54 -23.46 -5.52
CA TYR A 147 1.61 -24.66 -4.68
C TYR A 147 0.95 -25.83 -5.42
N LYS A 148 1.18 -27.06 -4.95
CA LYS A 148 0.55 -28.26 -5.50
C LYS A 148 -0.53 -28.77 -4.57
N GLU A 149 -1.69 -29.07 -5.13
CA GLU A 149 -2.77 -29.75 -4.44
C GLU A 149 -3.20 -30.92 -5.31
N GLU A 150 -3.11 -32.14 -4.77
CA GLU A 150 -3.40 -33.39 -5.52
C GLU A 150 -2.62 -33.53 -6.84
N GLY A 151 -1.39 -32.99 -6.88
CA GLY A 151 -0.52 -33.03 -8.06
C GLY A 151 -0.82 -31.97 -9.12
N VAL A 152 -1.83 -31.12 -8.90
CA VAL A 152 -2.19 -30.01 -9.79
C VAL A 152 -1.63 -28.70 -9.23
N ASP A 153 -1.04 -27.89 -10.11
CA ASP A 153 -0.59 -26.54 -9.74
C ASP A 153 -1.79 -25.62 -9.45
N LYS A 154 -1.78 -25.02 -8.27
CA LYS A 154 -2.73 -23.99 -7.84
C LYS A 154 -1.99 -22.73 -7.40
N TYR A 155 -2.73 -21.62 -7.34
CA TYR A 155 -2.17 -20.30 -7.06
C TYR A 155 -2.97 -19.60 -5.97
N GLY A 156 -2.35 -19.42 -4.81
CA GLY A 156 -2.85 -18.51 -3.78
C GLY A 156 -2.52 -17.07 -4.15
N HIS A 157 -3.36 -16.11 -3.78
CA HIS A 157 -3.16 -14.69 -4.08
C HIS A 157 -3.06 -13.85 -2.81
N CYS A 158 -2.32 -12.75 -2.87
CA CYS A 158 -2.07 -11.87 -1.73
C CYS A 158 -1.53 -10.52 -2.19
N SER A 159 -1.83 -9.45 -1.45
CA SER A 159 -1.22 -8.12 -1.65
C SER A 159 0.04 -7.92 -0.82
N MET A 160 0.15 -8.66 0.29
CA MET A 160 1.27 -8.62 1.22
C MET A 160 1.82 -10.04 1.37
N ALA A 161 3.15 -10.19 1.34
CA ALA A 161 3.80 -11.50 1.29
C ALA A 161 3.52 -12.38 2.52
N ASP A 162 3.38 -11.75 3.68
CA ASP A 162 3.02 -12.35 4.97
C ASP A 162 1.55 -12.79 5.04
N ALA A 163 0.68 -12.25 4.19
CA ALA A 163 -0.72 -12.63 4.09
C ALA A 163 -1.00 -13.74 3.06
N CYS A 164 0.03 -14.22 2.34
CA CYS A 164 -0.13 -15.27 1.33
C CYS A 164 -0.55 -16.60 1.94
N ARG A 165 -1.49 -17.28 1.29
CA ARG A 165 -1.99 -18.60 1.67
C ARG A 165 -1.83 -19.60 0.50
N PRO A 166 -1.29 -20.82 0.71
CA PRO A 166 -0.67 -21.33 1.94
C PRO A 166 0.47 -20.43 2.47
N GLU A 167 0.88 -20.59 3.73
CA GLU A 167 1.87 -19.73 4.41
C GLU A 167 3.31 -20.10 4.10
N LEU A 168 4.15 -19.12 3.76
CA LEU A 168 5.52 -19.35 3.29
C LEU A 168 6.38 -19.72 4.51
N GLU A 169 6.84 -20.97 4.59
CA GLU A 169 7.46 -21.51 5.82
C GLU A 169 8.99 -21.59 5.71
N THR A 170 9.50 -21.87 4.50
CA THR A 170 10.94 -22.11 4.29
C THR A 170 11.59 -21.02 3.44
N SER A 171 12.91 -20.86 3.56
CA SER A 171 13.67 -19.96 2.69
C SER A 171 13.52 -20.30 1.20
N GLN A 172 13.34 -21.60 0.87
CA GLN A 172 13.08 -22.03 -0.49
C GLN A 172 11.70 -21.57 -0.97
N ASP A 173 10.66 -21.65 -0.12
CA ASP A 173 9.33 -21.16 -0.48
C ASP A 173 9.35 -19.66 -0.80
N PHE A 174 10.05 -18.87 0.03
CA PHE A 174 10.22 -17.44 -0.20
C PHE A 174 11.00 -17.15 -1.49
N PHE A 175 12.09 -17.88 -1.74
CA PHE A 175 12.86 -17.73 -2.97
C PHE A 175 12.01 -18.01 -4.21
N GLU A 176 11.29 -19.13 -4.23
CA GLU A 176 10.42 -19.47 -5.36
C GLU A 176 9.25 -18.50 -5.51
N TYR A 177 8.66 -18.03 -4.41
CA TYR A 177 7.62 -17.00 -4.44
C TYR A 177 8.12 -15.70 -5.08
N LEU A 178 9.28 -15.20 -4.66
CA LEU A 178 9.86 -13.97 -5.21
C LEU A 178 10.23 -14.14 -6.68
N ARG A 179 10.90 -15.25 -7.03
CA ARG A 179 11.30 -15.56 -8.40
C ARG A 179 10.09 -15.70 -9.33
N PHE A 180 9.08 -16.45 -8.91
CA PHE A 180 7.86 -16.64 -9.68
C PHE A 180 7.17 -15.31 -9.99
N ASN A 181 6.96 -14.45 -8.99
CA ASN A 181 6.30 -13.17 -9.22
C ASN A 181 7.15 -12.22 -10.07
N PHE A 182 8.47 -12.18 -9.85
CA PHE A 182 9.38 -11.43 -10.70
C PHE A 182 9.30 -11.87 -12.17
N GLU A 183 9.40 -13.17 -12.45
CA GLU A 183 9.33 -13.73 -13.79
C GLU A 183 7.97 -13.43 -14.46
N ASN A 184 6.85 -13.55 -13.72
CA ASN A 184 5.52 -13.21 -14.26
C ASN A 184 5.41 -11.75 -14.69
N PHE A 185 5.94 -10.80 -13.90
CA PHE A 185 5.93 -9.38 -14.29
C PHE A 185 6.89 -9.15 -15.47
N TYR A 186 8.13 -9.61 -15.34
CA TYR A 186 9.20 -9.39 -16.31
C TYR A 186 8.88 -9.92 -17.72
N HIS A 187 8.21 -11.07 -17.81
CA HIS A 187 7.85 -11.71 -19.07
C HIS A 187 6.48 -11.31 -19.62
N THR A 188 5.71 -10.49 -18.90
CA THR A 188 4.43 -9.94 -19.39
C THR A 188 4.62 -8.53 -19.93
N ASN A 189 4.20 -7.49 -19.19
CA ASN A 189 4.36 -6.08 -19.58
C ASN A 189 5.40 -5.33 -18.75
N ARG A 190 6.20 -6.05 -17.95
CA ARG A 190 7.16 -5.53 -16.94
C ARG A 190 6.47 -4.79 -15.79
#